data_AF-A0A7W4EU92-F1
#
_entry.id   AF-A0A7W4EU92-F1
#
_cell.length_a   1.000
_cell.length_b   1.000
_cell.length_c   1.000
_cell.angle_alpha   90.00
_cell.angle_beta   90.00
_cell.angle_gamma   90.00
#
_symmetry.space_group_name_H-M   'P 1'
#
loop_
_entity.id
_entity.type
_entity.pdbx_description
1 polymer ?
#
loop_
_entity_poly.entity_id
_entity_poly.type
_entity_poly.pdbx_seq_one_letter_code
_entity_poly.pdbx_strand_id
1 'polypeptide(L)'
;MQRPGKRRIYDIDATVSILFHSENAWVGSTWDHMLRPKDSFYGEGSRVPFRFSLFGGYRFVIQSLYRRGVDQSLSVAANIRYQERFAQIDIGGYWFKYPLLLGIWYRGVPMLKGYFGSDALAFMVGFRYNGIQVAYSYDLTVSGLGPSSGGSHEISLTYEAPITPKKRKYKAPICPPY
;
A
#
# COMPACT_ATOMS: atom_id res chain seq x y z
N MET A 1 29.97 -32.45 -4.00
CA MET A 1 29.56 -32.51 -2.58
C MET A 1 28.99 -31.16 -2.17
N GLN A 2 27.67 -31.05 -2.06
CA GLN A 2 27.00 -29.85 -1.53
C GLN A 2 27.34 -29.72 -0.05
N ARG A 3 27.81 -28.55 0.39
CA ARG A 3 28.07 -28.31 1.82
C ARG A 3 26.74 -28.34 2.58
N PRO A 4 26.66 -28.96 3.76
CA PRO A 4 25.44 -28.94 4.56
C PRO A 4 25.03 -27.47 4.82
N GLY A 5 23.77 -27.15 4.50
CA GLY A 5 23.23 -25.79 4.63
C GLY A 5 23.30 -25.27 6.07
N LYS A 6 23.43 -23.96 6.24
CA LYS A 6 23.44 -23.34 7.57
C LYS A 6 22.03 -23.44 8.17
N ARG A 7 21.95 -23.91 9.42
CA ARG A 7 20.69 -24.04 10.19
C ARG A 7 19.96 -22.71 10.41
N ARG A 8 20.69 -21.59 10.47
CA ARG A 8 20.17 -20.22 10.58
C ARG A 8 21.10 -19.22 9.91
N ILE A 9 20.52 -18.19 9.30
CA ILE A 9 21.21 -17.06 8.71
C ILE A 9 20.48 -15.81 9.18
N TYR A 10 21.23 -14.82 9.65
CA TYR A 10 20.72 -13.52 10.04
C TYR A 10 21.33 -12.51 9.08
N ASP A 11 20.49 -11.61 8.58
CA ASP A 11 20.92 -10.52 7.73
C ASP A 11 20.06 -9.29 8.04
N ILE A 12 20.59 -8.12 7.76
CA ILE A 12 19.92 -6.85 8.03
C ILE A 12 19.42 -6.31 6.70
N ASP A 13 18.19 -5.81 6.70
CA ASP A 13 17.64 -5.12 5.55
C ASP A 13 17.20 -3.69 5.89
N ALA A 14 17.21 -2.84 4.87
CA ALA A 14 16.80 -1.45 4.98
C ALA A 14 15.90 -1.06 3.79
N THR A 15 14.85 -0.30 4.10
CA THR A 15 13.94 0.29 3.13
C THR A 15 13.84 1.79 3.40
N VAL A 16 13.83 2.58 2.33
CA VAL A 16 13.56 4.03 2.38
C VAL A 16 12.32 4.33 1.56
N SER A 17 11.42 5.16 2.10
CA SER A 17 10.24 5.65 1.36
C SER A 17 10.09 7.15 1.51
N ILE A 18 9.63 7.81 0.45
CA ILE A 18 9.31 9.23 0.42
C ILE A 18 7.87 9.38 -0.05
N LEU A 19 7.09 10.22 0.64
CA LEU A 19 5.70 10.51 0.33
C LEU A 19 5.48 12.02 0.27
N PHE A 20 4.95 12.50 -0.85
CA PHE A 20 4.40 13.83 -1.01
C PHE A 20 2.87 13.74 -1.01
N HIS A 21 2.21 14.54 -0.16
CA HIS A 21 0.76 14.51 0.00
C HIS A 21 0.20 15.94 0.02
N SER A 22 -0.89 16.13 -0.69
CA SER A 22 -1.74 17.33 -0.73
C SER A 22 -3.17 16.96 -0.32
N GLU A 23 -4.09 17.91 -0.23
CA GLU A 23 -5.46 17.65 0.24
C GLU A 23 -6.19 16.55 -0.55
N ASN A 24 -5.93 16.47 -1.86
CA ASN A 24 -6.60 15.56 -2.79
C ASN A 24 -5.66 14.64 -3.55
N ALA A 25 -4.34 14.75 -3.39
CA ALA A 25 -3.39 14.00 -4.21
C ALA A 25 -2.22 13.47 -3.37
N TRP A 26 -1.69 12.32 -3.74
CA TRP A 26 -0.48 11.80 -3.14
C TRP A 26 0.38 11.11 -4.18
N VAL A 27 1.69 11.19 -3.99
CA VAL A 27 2.68 10.50 -4.79
C VAL A 27 3.86 10.15 -3.91
N GLY A 28 4.39 8.95 -4.06
CA GLY A 28 5.50 8.47 -3.28
C GLY A 28 6.30 7.43 -4.01
N SER A 29 7.51 7.20 -3.52
CA SER A 29 8.39 6.15 -4.02
C SER A 29 9.04 5.44 -2.84
N THR A 30 9.30 4.15 -3.04
CA THR A 30 9.96 3.29 -2.06
C THR A 30 11.11 2.56 -2.73
N TRP A 31 12.26 2.56 -2.08
CA TRP A 31 13.40 1.72 -2.39
C TRP A 31 13.55 0.68 -1.29
N ASP A 32 13.25 -0.56 -1.64
CA ASP A 32 13.34 -1.72 -0.78
C ASP A 32 14.62 -2.53 -1.03
N HIS A 33 14.99 -3.34 -0.03
CA HIS A 33 16.10 -4.28 -0.08
C HIS A 33 17.47 -3.62 -0.29
N MET A 34 17.71 -2.41 0.24
CA MET A 34 18.94 -1.64 0.02
C MET A 34 20.22 -2.37 0.45
N LEU A 35 20.13 -3.25 1.44
CA LEU A 35 21.29 -4.01 1.95
C LEU A 35 21.44 -5.39 1.28
N ARG A 36 20.50 -5.77 0.41
CA ARG A 36 20.46 -7.05 -0.33
C ARG A 36 20.80 -8.24 0.58
N PRO A 37 19.92 -8.56 1.54
CA PRO A 37 20.14 -9.67 2.46
C PRO A 37 20.28 -10.99 1.71
N LYS A 38 21.00 -11.94 2.29
CA LYS A 38 21.18 -13.30 1.75
C LYS A 38 19.88 -14.09 1.84
N ASP A 39 19.47 -14.66 0.71
CA ASP A 39 18.22 -15.42 0.58
C ASP A 39 18.45 -16.94 0.43
N SER A 40 19.63 -17.43 0.83
CA SER A 40 19.99 -18.84 0.64
C SER A 40 20.50 -19.50 1.92
N PHE A 41 19.87 -20.63 2.29
CA PHE A 41 20.32 -21.48 3.39
C PHE A 41 21.62 -22.24 3.06
N TYR A 42 21.87 -22.47 1.78
CA TYR A 42 22.98 -23.30 1.29
C TYR A 42 24.29 -22.54 1.04
N GLY A 43 24.34 -21.25 1.41
CA GLY A 43 25.54 -20.43 1.26
C GLY A 43 25.86 -20.05 -0.19
N GLU A 44 24.91 -20.24 -1.11
CA GLU A 44 24.99 -19.68 -2.45
C GLU A 44 24.87 -18.16 -2.38
N GLY A 45 25.59 -17.45 -3.23
CA GLY A 45 25.63 -15.98 -3.26
C GLY A 45 24.32 -15.30 -3.68
N SER A 46 23.18 -16.00 -3.64
CA SER A 46 21.86 -15.47 -3.91
C SER A 46 21.49 -14.43 -2.84
N ARG A 47 21.19 -13.23 -3.31
CA ARG A 47 20.79 -12.10 -2.48
C ARG A 47 19.45 -11.59 -2.98
N VAL A 48 18.64 -11.09 -2.05
CA VAL A 48 17.38 -10.44 -2.41
C VAL A 48 17.71 -9.23 -3.30
N PRO A 49 17.09 -9.12 -4.47
CA PRO A 49 17.32 -7.99 -5.34
C PRO A 49 16.66 -6.71 -4.85
N PHE A 50 17.15 -5.59 -5.35
CA PHE A 50 16.48 -4.30 -5.13
C PHE A 50 15.08 -4.33 -5.72
N ARG A 51 14.14 -3.78 -4.95
CA ARG A 51 12.78 -3.51 -5.41
C ARG A 51 12.53 -2.01 -5.34
N PHE A 52 12.11 -1.45 -6.47
CA PHE A 52 11.68 -0.07 -6.56
C PHE A 52 10.17 -0.03 -6.76
N SER A 53 9.48 0.80 -5.99
CA SER A 53 8.05 1.01 -6.12
C SER A 53 7.76 2.49 -6.27
N LEU A 54 6.93 2.85 -7.24
CA LEU A 54 6.38 4.19 -7.41
C LEU A 54 4.87 4.09 -7.26
N PHE A 55 4.27 4.93 -6.43
CA PHE A 55 2.84 4.89 -6.18
C PHE A 55 2.27 6.29 -6.08
N GLY A 56 1.00 6.42 -6.41
CA GLY A 56 0.31 7.69 -6.28
C GLY A 56 -1.18 7.54 -6.54
N GLY A 57 -1.90 8.62 -6.30
CA GLY A 57 -3.33 8.66 -6.49
C GLY A 57 -3.92 10.03 -6.30
N TYR A 58 -5.19 10.13 -6.66
CA TYR A 58 -5.98 11.33 -6.55
C TYR A 58 -7.36 10.99 -5.97
N ARG A 59 -7.83 11.83 -5.05
CA ARG A 59 -9.13 11.75 -4.39
C ARG A 59 -10.01 12.90 -4.87
N PHE A 60 -11.04 12.55 -5.62
CA PHE A 60 -12.13 13.42 -6.00
C PHE A 60 -13.17 13.47 -4.87
N VAL A 61 -13.29 14.61 -4.19
CA VAL A 61 -14.33 14.85 -3.18
C VAL A 61 -15.58 15.31 -3.90
N ILE A 62 -16.65 14.50 -3.86
CA ILE A 62 -17.92 14.79 -4.54
C ILE A 62 -18.83 15.57 -3.60
N GLN A 63 -18.95 15.11 -2.35
CA GLN A 63 -19.77 15.76 -1.33
C GLN A 63 -19.03 15.80 -0.01
N SER A 64 -19.08 16.97 0.64
CA SER A 64 -18.60 17.16 2.00
C SER A 64 -19.68 17.85 2.82
N LEU A 65 -19.92 17.33 4.03
CA LEU A 65 -20.79 17.94 5.01
C LEU A 65 -19.97 18.77 6.01
N TYR A 66 -20.36 20.02 6.22
CA TYR A 66 -19.69 21.00 7.09
C TYR A 66 -19.35 20.51 8.50
N ARG A 67 -20.12 19.56 9.06
CA ARG A 67 -19.89 18.98 10.41
C ARG A 67 -19.42 17.51 10.43
N ARG A 68 -19.53 16.78 9.32
CA ARG A 68 -19.21 15.34 9.24
C ARG A 68 -17.99 15.02 8.38
N GLY A 69 -17.42 16.01 7.69
CA GLY A 69 -16.27 15.81 6.82
C GLY A 69 -16.68 15.34 5.41
N VAL A 70 -15.84 14.52 4.78
CA VAL A 70 -16.10 13.97 3.45
C VAL A 70 -17.22 12.93 3.55
N ASP A 71 -18.34 13.18 2.89
CA ASP A 71 -19.49 12.27 2.87
C ASP A 71 -19.40 11.28 1.70
N GLN A 72 -18.96 11.79 0.54
CA GLN A 72 -18.74 11.00 -0.65
C GLN A 72 -17.44 11.40 -1.36
N SER A 73 -16.61 10.40 -1.68
CA SER A 73 -15.41 10.59 -2.49
C SER A 73 -15.13 9.41 -3.41
N LEU A 74 -14.51 9.70 -4.55
CA LEU A 74 -13.95 8.73 -5.47
C LEU A 74 -12.44 8.90 -5.48
N SER A 75 -11.70 7.85 -5.20
CA SER A 75 -10.24 7.86 -5.21
C SER A 75 -9.75 6.93 -6.31
N VAL A 76 -8.72 7.35 -7.03
CA VAL A 76 -8.04 6.53 -8.04
C VAL A 76 -6.57 6.48 -7.67
N ALA A 77 -5.98 5.29 -7.76
CA ALA A 77 -4.59 5.07 -7.37
C ALA A 77 -3.90 4.12 -8.35
N ALA A 78 -2.60 4.30 -8.48
CA ALA A 78 -1.74 3.44 -9.27
C ALA A 78 -0.46 3.13 -8.50
N ASN A 79 0.09 1.95 -8.74
CA ASN A 79 1.32 1.47 -8.14
C ASN A 79 2.13 0.72 -9.20
N ILE A 80 3.38 1.09 -9.36
CA ILE A 80 4.33 0.49 -10.30
C ILE A 80 5.44 -0.12 -9.45
N ARG A 81 5.72 -1.41 -9.64
CA ARG A 81 6.78 -2.12 -8.93
C ARG A 81 7.75 -2.69 -9.95
N TYR A 82 9.02 -2.56 -9.66
CA TYR A 82 10.11 -3.09 -10.44
C TYR A 82 11.05 -3.88 -9.53
N GLN A 83 11.24 -5.16 -9.84
CA GLN A 83 12.14 -6.05 -9.11
C GLN A 83 12.87 -6.95 -10.11
N GLU A 84 14.18 -6.75 -10.25
CA GLU A 84 15.03 -7.36 -11.29
C GLU A 84 14.44 -7.30 -12.70
N ARG A 85 13.94 -8.42 -13.22
CA ARG A 85 13.40 -8.55 -14.57
C ARG A 85 11.88 -8.43 -14.61
N PHE A 86 11.24 -8.30 -13.45
CA PHE A 86 9.79 -8.26 -13.33
C PHE A 86 9.32 -6.83 -13.05
N ALA A 87 8.46 -6.33 -13.93
CA ALA A 87 7.73 -5.09 -13.74
C ALA A 87 6.24 -5.40 -13.60
N GLN A 88 5.59 -4.77 -12.63
CA GLN A 88 4.16 -4.90 -12.40
C GLN A 88 3.54 -3.51 -12.23
N ILE A 89 2.39 -3.30 -12.87
CA ILE A 89 1.58 -2.11 -12.68
C ILE A 89 0.23 -2.57 -12.13
N ASP A 90 -0.17 -1.95 -11.03
CA ASP A 90 -1.47 -2.10 -10.40
C ASP A 90 -2.21 -0.78 -10.49
N ILE A 91 -3.47 -0.81 -10.89
CA ILE A 91 -4.34 0.38 -10.94
C ILE A 91 -5.63 0.02 -10.24
N GLY A 92 -6.14 0.94 -9.43
CA GLY A 92 -7.39 0.72 -8.74
C GLY A 92 -8.09 2.01 -8.37
N GLY A 93 -9.28 1.84 -7.82
CA GLY A 93 -10.06 2.93 -7.30
C GLY A 93 -10.89 2.52 -6.12
N TYR A 94 -11.24 3.51 -5.31
CA TYR A 94 -12.11 3.37 -4.17
C TYR A 94 -13.24 4.37 -4.26
N TRP A 95 -14.46 3.91 -4.04
CA TRP A 95 -15.59 4.77 -3.82
C TRP A 95 -15.98 4.70 -2.35
N PHE A 96 -15.94 5.85 -1.69
CA PHE A 96 -16.34 6.01 -0.31
C PHE A 96 -17.62 6.82 -0.25
N LYS A 97 -18.63 6.29 0.45
CA LYS A 97 -19.87 6.97 0.79
C LYS A 97 -20.25 6.58 2.20
N TYR A 98 -20.15 7.50 3.16
CA TYR A 98 -20.30 7.16 4.58
C TYR A 98 -21.58 6.34 4.86
N PRO A 99 -21.50 5.19 5.54
CA PRO A 99 -20.31 4.52 6.11
C PRO A 99 -19.66 3.47 5.19
N LEU A 100 -20.11 3.30 3.94
CA LEU A 100 -19.65 2.28 3.01
C LEU A 100 -18.35 2.68 2.27
N LEU A 101 -17.48 1.69 2.06
CA LEU A 101 -16.31 1.76 1.20
C LEU A 101 -16.35 0.61 0.20
N LEU A 102 -16.26 0.92 -1.10
CA LEU A 102 -16.09 -0.06 -2.16
C LEU A 102 -14.76 0.18 -2.86
N GLY A 103 -14.07 -0.88 -3.26
CA GLY A 103 -12.80 -0.79 -3.96
C GLY A 103 -12.67 -1.84 -5.05
N ILE A 104 -11.98 -1.47 -6.12
CA ILE A 104 -11.61 -2.38 -7.19
C ILE A 104 -10.17 -2.12 -7.59
N TRP A 105 -9.41 -3.18 -7.77
CA TRP A 105 -8.01 -3.14 -8.16
C TRP A 105 -7.74 -4.15 -9.24
N TYR A 106 -7.04 -3.71 -10.28
CA TYR A 106 -6.57 -4.54 -11.36
C TYR A 106 -5.05 -4.63 -11.29
N ARG A 107 -4.54 -5.84 -11.05
CA ARG A 107 -3.11 -6.12 -10.89
C ARG A 107 -2.53 -6.73 -12.15
N GLY A 108 -1.37 -6.22 -12.55
CA GLY A 108 -0.62 -6.75 -13.70
C GLY A 108 -1.08 -6.20 -15.04
N VAL A 109 -1.27 -4.88 -15.15
CA VAL A 109 -1.49 -4.22 -16.46
C VAL A 109 -0.29 -4.54 -17.37
N PRO A 110 -0.49 -5.16 -18.55
CA PRO A 110 0.57 -5.74 -19.37
C PRO A 110 1.44 -4.70 -20.12
N MET A 111 1.29 -3.40 -19.85
CA MET A 111 1.99 -2.32 -20.56
C MET A 111 3.54 -2.36 -20.43
N LEU A 112 4.07 -3.02 -19.38
CA LEU A 112 5.52 -3.17 -19.13
C LEU A 112 5.99 -4.62 -19.00
N LYS A 113 5.11 -5.62 -19.20
CA LYS A 113 5.47 -7.04 -19.07
C LYS A 113 5.87 -7.61 -20.43
N GLY A 114 7.00 -8.33 -20.48
CA GLY A 114 7.40 -9.14 -21.65
C GLY A 114 6.57 -10.42 -21.86
N TYR A 115 5.52 -10.62 -21.06
CA TYR A 115 4.61 -11.77 -21.13
C TYR A 115 3.16 -11.29 -21.02
N PHE A 116 2.28 -11.88 -21.82
CA PHE A 116 0.84 -11.61 -21.80
C PHE A 116 0.20 -12.24 -20.55
N GLY A 117 -0.44 -11.43 -19.70
CA GLY A 117 -1.24 -11.93 -18.58
C GLY A 117 -1.51 -10.87 -17.52
N SER A 118 -2.79 -10.76 -17.14
CA SER A 118 -3.24 -10.04 -15.95
C SER A 118 -3.17 -10.97 -14.74
N ASP A 119 -2.62 -10.52 -13.61
CA ASP A 119 -2.38 -11.41 -12.47
C ASP A 119 -3.68 -11.65 -11.70
N ALA A 120 -4.36 -10.58 -11.30
CA ALA A 120 -5.56 -10.67 -10.48
C ALA A 120 -6.45 -9.41 -10.57
N LEU A 121 -7.74 -9.60 -10.37
CA LEU A 121 -8.73 -8.56 -10.10
C LEU A 121 -9.14 -8.68 -8.63
N ALA A 122 -8.92 -7.63 -7.85
CA ALA A 122 -9.21 -7.59 -6.43
C ALA A 122 -10.42 -6.68 -6.17
N PHE A 123 -11.41 -7.21 -5.46
CA PHE A 123 -12.59 -6.48 -5.02
C PHE A 123 -12.52 -6.24 -3.53
N MET A 124 -13.03 -5.10 -3.07
CA MET A 124 -13.07 -4.74 -1.67
C MET A 124 -14.42 -4.13 -1.31
N VAL A 125 -14.98 -4.57 -0.19
CA VAL A 125 -16.13 -3.94 0.47
C VAL A 125 -15.80 -3.71 1.93
N GLY A 126 -16.13 -2.55 2.45
CA GLY A 126 -15.87 -2.21 3.83
C GLY A 126 -16.88 -1.24 4.41
N PHE A 127 -16.88 -1.17 5.73
CA PHE A 127 -17.72 -0.30 6.53
C PHE A 127 -16.84 0.47 7.50
N ARG A 128 -16.99 1.79 7.53
CA ARG A 128 -16.30 2.70 8.43
C ARG A 128 -17.32 3.46 9.26
N TYR A 129 -17.29 3.28 10.57
CA TYR A 129 -18.20 3.92 11.51
C TYR A 129 -17.48 4.21 12.84
N ASN A 130 -17.56 5.45 13.32
CA ASN A 130 -17.03 5.88 14.63
C ASN A 130 -15.58 5.42 14.92
N GLY A 131 -14.69 5.55 13.94
CA GLY A 131 -13.27 5.18 14.09
C GLY A 131 -12.99 3.69 13.96
N ILE A 132 -13.99 2.83 13.78
CA ILE A 132 -13.79 1.42 13.41
C ILE A 132 -14.00 1.28 11.91
N GLN A 133 -13.09 0.59 11.24
CA GLN A 133 -13.24 0.20 9.84
C GLN A 133 -13.01 -1.30 9.68
N VAL A 134 -14.01 -1.98 9.12
CA VAL A 134 -13.91 -3.39 8.71
C VAL A 134 -13.93 -3.43 7.20
N ALA A 135 -12.96 -4.10 6.58
CA ALA A 135 -12.93 -4.32 5.13
C ALA A 135 -12.74 -5.80 4.84
N TYR A 136 -13.44 -6.28 3.83
CA TYR A 136 -13.28 -7.59 3.24
C TYR A 136 -12.79 -7.41 1.81
N SER A 137 -11.74 -8.11 1.45
CA SER A 137 -11.20 -8.16 0.09
C SER A 137 -11.20 -9.58 -0.46
N TYR A 138 -11.44 -9.65 -1.76
CA TYR A 138 -11.37 -10.89 -2.53
C TYR A 138 -10.50 -10.68 -3.76
N ASP A 139 -9.38 -11.40 -3.80
CA ASP A 139 -8.44 -11.39 -4.92
C ASP A 139 -8.78 -12.55 -5.87
N LEU A 140 -9.38 -12.23 -7.01
CA LEU A 140 -9.66 -13.18 -8.09
C LEU A 140 -8.46 -13.26 -9.03
N THR A 141 -7.79 -14.39 -9.09
CA THR A 141 -6.69 -14.64 -10.03
C THR A 141 -7.23 -14.84 -11.45
N VAL A 142 -6.77 -14.01 -12.38
CA VAL A 142 -7.22 -14.03 -13.80
C VAL A 142 -6.17 -14.62 -14.73
N SER A 143 -4.94 -14.83 -14.23
CA SER A 143 -3.83 -15.39 -15.01
C SER A 143 -4.03 -16.88 -15.34
N GLY A 144 -3.20 -17.41 -16.27
CA GLY A 144 -3.30 -18.76 -16.85
C GLY A 144 -3.24 -19.96 -15.89
N LEU A 145 -3.11 -19.74 -14.58
CA LEU A 145 -3.38 -20.78 -13.57
C LEU A 145 -4.88 -21.05 -13.38
N GLY A 146 -5.75 -20.22 -13.96
CA GLY A 146 -7.20 -20.41 -13.99
C GLY A 146 -7.91 -20.08 -12.67
N PRO A 147 -9.25 -19.99 -12.69
CA PRO A 147 -10.07 -19.79 -11.49
C PRO A 147 -9.98 -20.96 -10.49
N SER A 148 -9.28 -22.05 -10.82
CA SER A 148 -9.12 -23.24 -9.97
C SER A 148 -8.35 -22.98 -8.67
N SER A 149 -7.59 -21.88 -8.61
CA SER A 149 -6.89 -21.47 -7.38
C SER A 149 -7.83 -20.91 -6.29
N GLY A 150 -9.12 -20.72 -6.58
CA GLY A 150 -10.14 -20.32 -5.59
C GLY A 150 -10.12 -18.86 -5.14
N GLY A 151 -9.06 -18.12 -5.50
CA GLY A 151 -8.82 -16.74 -5.04
C GLY A 151 -8.37 -16.67 -3.58
N SER A 152 -8.18 -15.46 -3.07
CA SER A 152 -7.82 -15.20 -1.66
C SER A 152 -8.85 -14.30 -0.99
N HIS A 153 -9.30 -14.70 0.20
CA HIS A 153 -10.21 -13.92 1.03
C HIS A 153 -9.45 -13.30 2.20
N GLU A 154 -9.55 -11.99 2.36
CA GLU A 154 -8.89 -11.25 3.43
C GLU A 154 -9.89 -10.39 4.20
N ILE A 155 -9.74 -10.35 5.52
CA ILE A 155 -10.54 -9.50 6.42
C ILE A 155 -9.57 -8.59 7.17
N SER A 156 -9.83 -7.28 7.08
CA SER A 156 -9.05 -6.23 7.73
C SER A 156 -9.90 -5.49 8.75
N LEU A 157 -9.36 -5.30 9.96
CA LEU A 157 -9.94 -4.48 11.01
C LEU A 157 -8.98 -3.34 11.33
N THR A 158 -9.46 -2.11 11.24
CA THR A 158 -8.71 -0.88 11.56
C THR A 158 -9.45 -0.11 12.65
N TYR A 159 -8.71 0.37 13.65
CA TYR A 159 -9.22 1.21 14.72
C TYR A 159 -8.45 2.53 14.77
N GLU A 160 -9.15 3.63 14.53
CA GLU A 160 -8.66 5.00 14.60
C GLU A 160 -8.97 5.56 16.00
N ALA A 161 -7.95 5.62 16.85
CA ALA A 161 -8.06 6.22 18.16
C ALA A 161 -8.06 7.76 18.06
N PRO A 162 -9.04 8.47 18.66
CA PRO A 162 -9.05 9.92 18.65
C PRO A 162 -7.93 10.46 19.54
N ILE A 163 -6.90 11.05 18.91
CA ILE A 163 -5.85 11.78 19.64
C ILE A 163 -6.32 13.23 19.77
N THR A 164 -6.66 13.67 20.98
CA THR A 164 -6.89 15.09 21.26
C THR A 164 -5.54 15.80 21.36
N PRO A 165 -5.18 16.70 20.44
CA PRO A 165 -3.92 17.41 20.53
C PRO A 165 -3.94 18.29 21.79
N LYS A 166 -2.94 18.13 22.66
CA LYS A 166 -2.76 19.06 23.78
C LYS A 166 -2.55 20.45 23.19
N LYS A 167 -3.42 21.41 23.56
CA LYS A 167 -3.27 22.81 23.17
C LYS A 167 -1.85 23.26 23.53
N ARG A 168 -1.04 23.64 22.54
CA ARG A 168 0.25 24.27 22.79
C ARG A 168 0.00 25.55 23.58
N LYS A 169 0.42 25.56 24.85
CA LYS A 169 0.46 26.81 25.63
C LYS A 169 1.61 27.62 25.09
N TYR A 170 1.34 28.58 24.20
CA TYR A 170 2.33 29.58 23.85
C TYR A 170 2.60 30.41 25.11
N LYS A 171 3.82 30.33 25.65
CA LYS A 171 4.28 31.34 26.60
C LYS A 171 4.42 32.63 25.82
N ALA A 172 3.84 33.72 26.33
CA ALA A 172 4.08 35.04 25.77
C ALA A 172 5.61 35.27 25.75
N PRO A 173 6.18 35.84 24.67
CA PRO A 173 7.57 36.26 24.70
C PRO A 173 7.74 37.23 25.88
N ILE A 174 8.81 37.05 26.65
CA ILE A 174 9.16 37.97 27.72
C ILE A 174 9.52 39.29 27.05
N CYS A 175 8.67 40.29 27.19
CA CYS A 175 9.02 41.65 26.76
C CYS A 175 10.16 42.14 27.65
N PRO A 176 11.23 42.72 27.07
CA PRO A 176 12.29 43.32 27.87
C PRO A 176 11.71 44.49 28.67
N PRO A 177 11.97 44.58 29.99
CA PRO A 177 11.85 45.85 30.68
C PRO A 177 12.92 46.79 30.11
N TYR A 178 12.45 47.97 29.73
CA TYR A 178 13.19 49.18 29.34
C TYR A 178 14.66 49.26 29.78
#